data_AF-Q0P8I1-F1
#
_entry.id   AF-Q0P8I1-F1
#
_cell.length_a   1.000
_cell.length_b   1.000
_cell.length_c   1.000
_cell.angle_alpha   90.00
_cell.angle_beta   90.00
_cell.angle_gamma   90.00
#
_symmetry.space_group_name_H-M   'P 1'
#
loop_
_entity.id
_entity.type
_entity.pdbx_description
1 polymer ?
#
loop_
_entity_poly.entity_id
_entity_poly.type
_entity_poly.pdbx_seq_one_letter_code
_entity_poly.pdbx_strand_id
1 'polypeptide(L)'
;MQRFKKWFLSIIKNFKQHEKIKIDLNNTKIDLNNTKIDLNNTKIDLNNTKIDLNNTKIDLNNTKIDLNNTKIDLNNTKIDLNNTKIELSQLKKEHYKVLDFHLRKITPQAFLEIVEIHLAESCNLNCFGCNHFSQIAEKEFPDIEIFKKDMQRLSEISKGIVGTFRLMGGEPLLNPNCIQFFDITRYFFPKSAIWLVTNGILLDKQNEDFWNSCQRNKMQIRPTKYPIKINWDLIKDKCDQYDIPLIFFNNGELEKTSWKFSLDPSGNCDNYHSFTNCSMANHCVQFKDGKLFTCTFPAHVQHFNKKYGNHFEVCEFDFIDIYKAKDYQEILFFLSKPIPFCRYCKVSQWAEIGKWRSSNKTKHEYLI
;
A
#
# COMPACT_ATOMS: atom_id res chain seq x y z
N MET A 1 -16.18 75.68 -119.34
CA MET A 1 -15.11 74.84 -118.74
C MET A 1 -15.05 74.88 -117.20
N GLN A 2 -15.18 76.03 -116.52
CA GLN A 2 -15.14 76.13 -115.04
C GLN A 2 -16.22 75.31 -114.29
N ARG A 3 -17.46 75.24 -114.79
CA ARG A 3 -18.57 74.48 -114.16
C ARG A 3 -18.30 72.96 -114.12
N PHE A 4 -17.80 72.39 -115.22
CA PHE A 4 -17.43 70.96 -115.30
C PHE A 4 -16.25 70.64 -114.36
N LYS A 5 -15.25 71.53 -114.28
CA LYS A 5 -14.13 71.41 -113.34
C LYS A 5 -14.61 71.39 -111.87
N LYS A 6 -15.57 72.25 -111.49
CA LYS A 6 -16.18 72.25 -110.14
C LYS A 6 -16.98 70.96 -109.85
N TRP A 7 -17.79 70.48 -110.79
CA TRP A 7 -18.56 69.23 -110.62
C TRP A 7 -17.64 68.00 -110.50
N PHE A 8 -16.63 67.88 -111.38
CA PHE A 8 -15.65 66.81 -111.32
C PHE A 8 -14.81 66.83 -110.03
N LEU A 9 -14.37 68.02 -109.58
CA LEU A 9 -13.72 68.20 -108.27
C LEU A 9 -14.65 67.80 -107.11
N SER A 10 -15.96 68.07 -107.21
CA SER A 10 -16.95 67.64 -106.21
C SER A 10 -17.13 66.12 -106.18
N ILE A 11 -17.14 65.45 -107.33
CA ILE A 11 -17.18 63.99 -107.41
C ILE A 11 -15.92 63.39 -106.79
N ILE A 12 -14.73 63.89 -107.15
CA ILE A 12 -13.46 63.46 -106.55
C ILE A 12 -13.48 63.68 -105.03
N LYS A 13 -13.99 64.83 -104.56
CA LYS A 13 -14.10 65.13 -103.13
C LYS A 13 -15.05 64.15 -102.43
N ASN A 14 -16.21 63.85 -103.01
CA ASN A 14 -17.15 62.85 -102.49
C ASN A 14 -16.54 61.44 -102.49
N PHE A 15 -15.82 61.05 -103.53
CA PHE A 15 -15.12 59.76 -103.59
C PHE A 15 -14.06 59.66 -102.48
N LYS A 16 -13.19 60.67 -102.34
CA LYS A 16 -12.21 60.75 -101.24
C LYS A 16 -12.88 60.72 -99.87
N GLN A 17 -14.04 61.38 -99.71
CA GLN A 17 -14.79 61.39 -98.47
C GLN A 17 -15.44 60.02 -98.18
N HIS A 18 -15.94 59.32 -99.20
CA HIS A 18 -16.48 57.97 -99.07
C HIS A 18 -15.39 56.93 -98.77
N GLU A 19 -14.20 57.05 -99.38
CA GLU A 19 -13.02 56.27 -98.99
C GLU A 19 -12.63 56.54 -97.54
N LYS A 20 -12.59 57.81 -97.12
CA LYS A 20 -12.30 58.18 -95.74
C LYS A 20 -13.32 57.56 -94.77
N ILE A 21 -14.62 57.65 -95.06
CA ILE A 21 -15.68 57.02 -94.25
C ILE A 21 -15.50 55.50 -94.17
N LYS A 22 -15.15 54.82 -95.28
CA LYS A 22 -14.85 53.38 -95.28
C LYS A 22 -13.65 53.03 -94.40
N ILE A 23 -12.58 53.83 -94.47
CA ILE A 23 -11.39 53.67 -93.62
C ILE A 23 -11.75 53.88 -92.16
N ASP A 24 -12.48 54.95 -91.84
CA ASP A 24 -12.94 55.27 -90.48
C ASP A 24 -13.85 54.16 -89.91
N LEU A 25 -14.75 53.61 -90.72
CA LEU A 25 -15.61 52.47 -90.33
C LEU A 25 -14.79 51.20 -90.06
N ASN A 26 -13.77 50.91 -90.89
CA ASN A 26 -12.88 49.77 -90.66
C ASN A 26 -12.04 49.96 -89.40
N ASN A 27 -11.49 51.15 -89.16
CA ASN A 27 -10.76 51.48 -87.93
C ASN A 27 -11.68 51.32 -86.71
N THR A 28 -12.91 51.83 -86.77
CA THR A 28 -13.90 51.67 -85.67
C THR A 28 -14.21 50.20 -85.38
N LYS A 29 -14.29 49.34 -86.42
CA LYS A 29 -14.47 47.89 -86.24
C LYS A 29 -13.25 47.23 -85.59
N ILE A 30 -12.04 47.64 -85.96
CA ILE A 30 -10.80 47.18 -85.36
C ILE A 30 -10.76 47.59 -83.88
N ASP A 31 -11.05 48.85 -83.57
CA ASP A 31 -11.10 49.37 -82.20
C ASP A 31 -12.14 48.63 -81.34
N LEU A 32 -13.31 48.34 -81.90
CA LEU A 32 -14.35 47.56 -81.22
C LEU A 32 -13.89 46.12 -80.94
N ASN A 33 -13.18 45.49 -81.87
CA ASN A 33 -12.63 44.14 -81.68
C ASN A 33 -11.53 44.14 -80.62
N ASN A 34 -10.62 45.12 -80.65
CA ASN A 34 -9.57 45.28 -79.64
C ASN A 34 -10.18 45.47 -78.24
N THR A 35 -11.20 46.34 -78.11
CA THR A 35 -11.93 46.56 -76.85
C THR A 35 -12.58 45.27 -76.32
N LYS A 36 -13.11 44.41 -77.21
CA LYS A 36 -13.67 43.09 -76.82
C LYS A 36 -12.58 42.14 -76.32
N ILE A 37 -11.40 42.15 -76.96
CA ILE A 37 -10.25 41.35 -76.54
C ILE A 37 -9.79 41.81 -75.15
N ASP A 38 -9.64 43.12 -74.93
CA ASP A 38 -9.24 43.69 -73.64
C ASP A 38 -10.23 43.34 -72.52
N LEU A 39 -11.54 43.41 -72.82
CA LEU A 39 -12.58 43.02 -71.88
C LEU A 39 -12.51 41.52 -71.53
N ASN A 40 -12.23 40.65 -72.50
CA ASN A 40 -12.07 39.22 -72.26
C ASN A 40 -10.81 38.93 -71.43
N ASN A 41 -9.69 39.59 -71.72
CA ASN A 41 -8.45 39.46 -70.94
C ASN A 41 -8.69 39.90 -69.49
N THR A 42 -9.34 41.05 -69.28
CA THR A 42 -9.69 41.55 -67.94
C THR A 42 -10.58 40.56 -67.16
N LYS A 43 -11.52 39.89 -67.84
CA LYS A 43 -12.34 38.83 -67.22
C LYS A 43 -11.52 37.60 -66.83
N ILE A 44 -10.55 37.21 -67.65
CA ILE A 44 -9.63 36.11 -67.35
C ILE A 44 -8.78 36.46 -66.12
N ASP A 45 -8.19 37.66 -66.08
CA ASP A 45 -7.38 38.13 -64.96
C ASP A 45 -8.18 38.19 -63.65
N LEU A 46 -9.43 38.66 -63.71
CA LEU A 46 -10.33 38.67 -62.57
C LEU A 46 -10.64 37.25 -62.06
N ASN A 47 -10.84 36.29 -62.98
CA ASN A 47 -11.08 34.90 -62.61
C ASN A 47 -9.84 34.25 -61.98
N ASN A 48 -8.65 34.49 -62.54
CA ASN A 48 -7.39 34.01 -61.98
C ASN A 48 -7.16 34.57 -60.57
N THR A 49 -7.36 35.88 -60.39
CA THR A 49 -7.27 36.53 -59.06
C THR A 49 -8.23 35.93 -58.03
N LYS A 50 -9.45 35.56 -58.45
CA LYS A 50 -10.41 34.87 -57.57
C LYS A 50 -9.95 33.46 -57.19
N ILE A 51 -9.34 32.73 -58.12
CA ILE A 51 -8.77 31.41 -57.86
C ILE A 51 -7.61 31.52 -56.86
N ASP A 52 -6.69 32.45 -57.08
CA ASP A 52 -5.55 32.68 -56.18
C ASP A 52 -6.00 33.07 -54.76
N LEU A 53 -7.02 33.92 -54.66
CA LEU A 53 -7.61 34.29 -53.36
C LEU A 53 -8.25 33.09 -52.66
N ASN A 54 -8.91 32.20 -53.40
CA ASN A 54 -9.49 30.98 -52.83
C ASN A 54 -8.41 30.00 -52.37
N ASN A 55 -7.35 29.81 -53.15
CA ASN A 55 -6.21 28.96 -52.76
C ASN A 55 -5.54 29.51 -51.49
N THR A 56 -5.29 30.82 -51.42
CA THR A 56 -4.73 31.47 -50.23
C THR A 56 -5.61 31.26 -48.98
N LYS A 57 -6.94 31.29 -49.14
CA LYS A 57 -7.88 31.01 -48.03
C LYS A 57 -7.80 29.56 -47.57
N ILE A 58 -7.64 28.61 -48.50
CA ILE A 58 -7.47 27.18 -48.19
C ILE A 58 -6.16 26.97 -47.43
N ASP A 59 -5.06 27.53 -47.91
CA ASP A 59 -3.74 27.42 -47.25
C ASP A 59 -3.76 28.01 -45.83
N LEU A 60 -4.44 29.15 -45.65
CA LEU A 60 -4.62 29.75 -44.33
C LEU A 60 -5.44 28.85 -43.39
N ASN A 61 -6.47 28.19 -43.89
CA ASN A 61 -7.28 27.26 -43.10
C ASN A 61 -6.49 26.00 -42.72
N ASN A 62 -5.72 25.44 -43.65
CA ASN A 62 -4.83 24.30 -43.37
C ASN A 62 -3.79 24.67 -42.30
N THR A 63 -3.14 25.82 -42.44
CA THR A 63 -2.18 26.32 -41.44
C THR A 63 -2.81 26.47 -40.04
N LYS A 64 -4.07 26.91 -39.95
CA LYS A 64 -4.80 26.99 -38.68
C LYS A 64 -5.09 25.62 -38.08
N ILE A 65 -5.41 24.63 -38.91
CA ILE A 65 -5.64 23.25 -38.48
C ILE A 65 -4.33 22.66 -37.94
N ASP A 66 -3.21 22.81 -38.66
CA ASP A 66 -1.90 22.31 -38.23
C ASP A 66 -1.46 22.94 -36.90
N LEU A 67 -1.68 24.25 -36.73
CA LEU A 67 -1.39 24.94 -35.47
C LEU A 67 -2.25 24.41 -34.31
N ASN A 68 -3.52 24.09 -34.55
CA ASN A 68 -4.40 23.51 -33.54
C ASN A 68 -3.97 22.08 -33.17
N ASN A 69 -3.60 21.25 -34.16
CA ASN A 69 -3.07 19.91 -33.92
C ASN A 69 -1.78 19.97 -33.09
N THR A 70 -0.85 20.85 -33.46
CA THR A 70 0.40 21.08 -32.71
C THR A 70 0.13 21.48 -31.24
N LYS A 71 -0.89 22.31 -31.00
CA LYS A 71 -1.30 22.70 -29.63
C LYS A 71 -1.87 21.51 -28.85
N ILE A 72 -2.64 20.65 -29.51
CA ILE A 72 -3.19 19.43 -28.90
C ILE A 72 -2.05 18.49 -28.53
N ASP A 73 -1.10 18.24 -29.44
CA ASP A 73 0.07 17.39 -29.19
C ASP A 73 0.93 17.90 -28.04
N LEU A 74 1.13 19.22 -27.97
CA LEU A 74 1.85 19.85 -26.86
C LEU A 74 1.11 19.68 -25.52
N ASN A 75 -0.21 19.78 -25.52
CA ASN A 75 -1.01 19.56 -24.30
C ASN A 75 -0.98 18.10 -23.85
N ASN A 76 -1.07 17.14 -24.78
CA ASN A 76 -0.94 15.72 -24.50
C ASN A 76 0.45 15.41 -23.90
N THR A 77 1.51 15.93 -24.51
CA THR A 77 2.89 15.79 -24.01
C THR A 77 3.04 16.32 -22.57
N LYS A 78 2.38 17.44 -22.25
CA LYS A 78 2.38 18.00 -20.87
C LYS A 78 1.63 17.10 -19.88
N ILE A 79 0.53 16.49 -20.31
CA ILE A 79 -0.24 15.55 -19.48
C ILE A 79 0.61 14.32 -19.19
N ASP A 80 1.25 13.74 -20.20
CA ASP A 80 2.13 12.57 -20.05
C ASP A 80 3.29 12.86 -19.08
N LEU A 81 3.96 14.01 -19.25
CA LEU A 81 5.03 14.44 -18.34
C LEU A 81 4.54 14.59 -16.89
N ASN A 82 3.32 15.09 -16.68
CA ASN A 82 2.74 15.20 -15.35
C ASN A 82 2.42 13.82 -14.75
N ASN A 83 1.89 12.89 -15.53
CA ASN A 83 1.63 11.52 -15.10
C ASN A 83 2.94 10.81 -14.70
N THR A 84 4.00 10.90 -15.51
CA THR A 84 5.32 10.34 -15.17
C THR A 84 5.89 10.93 -13.87
N LYS A 85 5.71 12.23 -13.63
CA LYS A 85 6.13 12.86 -12.36
C LYS A 85 5.34 12.33 -11.16
N ILE A 86 4.04 12.09 -11.32
CA ILE A 86 3.19 11.51 -10.27
C ILE A 86 3.66 10.09 -9.95
N GLU A 87 3.85 9.24 -10.96
CA GLU A 87 4.35 7.87 -10.81
C GLU A 87 5.72 7.84 -10.10
N LEU A 88 6.66 8.68 -10.55
CA LEU A 88 7.98 8.78 -9.91
C LEU A 88 7.87 9.23 -8.44
N SER A 89 6.93 10.11 -8.11
CA SER A 89 6.71 10.56 -6.73
C SER A 89 6.12 9.44 -5.85
N GLN A 90 5.25 8.59 -6.41
CA GLN A 90 4.67 7.44 -5.72
C GLN A 90 5.74 6.38 -5.48
N LEU A 91 6.52 6.02 -6.50
CA LEU A 91 7.64 5.08 -6.38
C LEU A 91 8.67 5.51 -5.33
N LYS A 92 8.99 6.81 -5.26
CA LYS A 92 9.87 7.34 -4.20
C LYS A 92 9.27 7.12 -2.82
N LYS A 93 7.98 7.44 -2.61
CA LYS A 93 7.31 7.23 -1.33
C LYS A 93 7.29 5.76 -0.92
N GLU A 94 7.02 4.86 -1.86
CA GLU A 94 7.05 3.41 -1.62
C GLU A 94 8.47 2.94 -1.24
N HIS A 95 9.48 3.38 -1.99
CA HIS A 95 10.86 3.07 -1.67
C HIS A 95 11.27 3.58 -0.28
N TYR A 96 10.89 4.81 0.11
CA TYR A 96 11.15 5.31 1.46
C TYR A 96 10.47 4.47 2.55
N LYS A 97 9.22 4.03 2.34
CA LYS A 97 8.51 3.16 3.28
C LYS A 97 9.20 1.80 3.42
N VAL A 98 9.61 1.21 2.30
CA VAL A 98 10.35 -0.06 2.29
C VAL A 98 11.69 0.11 3.01
N LEU A 99 12.42 1.20 2.75
CA LEU A 99 13.69 1.47 3.43
C LEU A 99 13.51 1.68 4.94
N ASP A 100 12.53 2.49 5.36
CA ASP A 100 12.21 2.71 6.79
C ASP A 100 11.85 1.40 7.49
N PHE A 101 11.04 0.54 6.84
CA PHE A 101 10.72 -0.79 7.35
C PHE A 101 11.99 -1.61 7.61
N HIS A 102 12.89 -1.72 6.63
CA HIS A 102 14.14 -2.46 6.79
C HIS A 102 15.06 -1.86 7.85
N LEU A 103 15.18 -0.53 7.91
CA LEU A 103 16.02 0.15 8.90
C LEU A 103 15.50 -0.09 10.33
N ARG A 104 14.19 0.01 10.56
CA ARG A 104 13.58 -0.29 11.86
C ARG A 104 13.80 -1.75 12.30
N LYS A 105 13.92 -2.68 11.36
CA LYS A 105 14.19 -4.10 11.67
C LYS A 105 15.59 -4.32 12.19
N ILE A 106 16.60 -3.71 11.57
CA ILE A 106 18.02 -3.94 11.86
C ILE A 106 18.62 -2.93 12.84
N THR A 107 17.86 -1.90 13.22
CA THR A 107 18.28 -0.91 14.22
C THR A 107 17.78 -1.35 15.60
N PRO A 108 18.66 -1.40 16.62
CA PRO A 108 18.23 -1.61 18.00
C PRO A 108 17.19 -0.56 18.41
N GLN A 109 16.06 -1.01 18.94
CA GLN A 109 15.03 -0.10 19.43
C GLN A 109 15.55 0.69 20.64
N ALA A 110 14.97 1.86 20.92
CA ALA A 110 15.34 2.63 22.11
C ALA A 110 14.94 1.92 23.42
N PHE A 111 13.90 1.10 23.36
CA PHE A 111 13.39 0.21 24.39
C PHE A 111 12.47 -0.83 23.72
N LEU A 112 12.02 -1.83 24.46
CA LEU A 112 11.06 -2.83 23.98
C LEU A 112 9.69 -2.15 23.80
N GLU A 113 9.34 -1.80 22.56
CA GLU A 113 8.06 -1.15 22.28
C GLU A 113 6.87 -2.08 22.58
N ILE A 114 6.98 -3.35 22.19
CA ILE A 114 5.96 -4.38 22.37
C ILE A 114 6.61 -5.67 22.85
N VAL A 115 6.03 -6.29 23.88
CA VAL A 115 6.37 -7.63 24.37
C VAL A 115 5.09 -8.47 24.43
N GLU A 116 5.10 -9.62 23.74
CA GLU A 116 4.00 -10.58 23.69
C GLU A 116 4.27 -11.75 24.64
N ILE A 117 3.27 -12.08 25.47
CA ILE A 117 3.39 -13.12 26.50
C ILE A 117 2.18 -14.05 26.38
N HIS A 118 2.44 -15.36 26.25
CA HIS A 118 1.39 -16.37 26.31
C HIS A 118 0.96 -16.61 27.75
N LEU A 119 -0.31 -16.35 28.08
CA LEU A 119 -0.96 -16.78 29.31
C LEU A 119 -1.61 -18.16 29.18
N ALA A 120 -1.81 -18.64 27.96
CA ALA A 120 -2.29 -19.98 27.64
C ALA A 120 -1.71 -20.43 26.32
N GLU A 121 -1.23 -21.66 26.25
CA GLU A 121 -0.65 -22.20 25.01
C GLU A 121 -1.74 -22.63 24.01
N SER A 122 -2.84 -23.21 24.50
CA SER A 122 -3.97 -23.65 23.68
C SER A 122 -5.04 -22.57 23.50
N CYS A 123 -5.87 -22.74 22.47
CA CYS A 123 -6.99 -21.86 22.13
C CYS A 123 -8.31 -22.64 22.05
N ASN A 124 -9.43 -21.97 22.32
CA ASN A 124 -10.79 -22.48 22.06
C ASN A 124 -11.24 -22.26 20.59
N LEU A 125 -10.39 -21.67 19.75
CA LEU A 125 -10.53 -21.62 18.28
C LEU A 125 -9.44 -22.45 17.60
N ASN A 126 -9.71 -22.87 16.36
CA ASN A 126 -8.78 -23.69 15.57
C ASN A 126 -8.36 -22.97 14.29
N CYS A 127 -7.69 -21.81 14.37
CA CYS A 127 -7.32 -21.05 13.16
C CYS A 127 -6.39 -21.85 12.22
N PHE A 128 -6.70 -21.90 10.93
CA PHE A 128 -5.76 -22.39 9.91
C PHE A 128 -4.43 -21.61 9.98
N GLY A 129 -3.31 -22.34 10.01
CA GLY A 129 -1.98 -21.73 9.95
C GLY A 129 -1.67 -20.75 11.08
N CYS A 130 -2.23 -20.93 12.29
CA CYS A 130 -1.94 -20.04 13.42
C CYS A 130 -0.43 -19.98 13.70
N ASN A 131 0.18 -18.80 13.61
CA ASN A 131 1.61 -18.59 13.88
C ASN A 131 2.02 -18.83 15.35
N HIS A 132 1.06 -18.89 16.28
CA HIS A 132 1.29 -19.27 17.68
C HIS A 132 1.22 -20.78 17.93
N PHE A 133 0.85 -21.58 16.92
CA PHE A 133 0.62 -23.03 17.02
C PHE A 133 -0.45 -23.45 18.04
N SER A 134 -1.26 -22.52 18.55
CA SER A 134 -2.17 -22.76 19.67
C SER A 134 -3.33 -23.71 19.37
N GLN A 135 -3.67 -23.94 18.10
CA GLN A 135 -4.67 -24.93 17.72
C GLN A 135 -4.16 -26.38 17.78
N ILE A 136 -2.83 -26.55 17.83
CA ILE A 136 -2.17 -27.85 17.97
C ILE A 136 -1.44 -28.02 19.31
N ALA A 137 -1.32 -26.95 20.10
CA ALA A 137 -0.77 -26.97 21.45
C ALA A 137 -1.67 -27.73 22.44
N GLU A 138 -1.04 -28.33 23.45
CA GLU A 138 -1.74 -28.88 24.61
C GLU A 138 -2.20 -27.78 25.57
N LYS A 139 -3.10 -28.12 26.49
CA LYS A 139 -3.57 -27.18 27.51
C LYS A 139 -2.50 -27.01 28.58
N GLU A 140 -1.69 -25.97 28.41
CA GLU A 140 -0.60 -25.59 29.30
C GLU A 140 -0.71 -24.09 29.64
N PHE A 141 -0.31 -23.72 30.85
CA PHE A 141 -0.33 -22.35 31.38
C PHE A 141 1.03 -22.03 32.04
N PRO A 142 1.52 -20.78 31.96
CA PRO A 142 2.71 -20.38 32.70
C PRO A 142 2.52 -20.50 34.21
N ASP A 143 3.60 -20.84 34.91
CA ASP A 143 3.64 -20.80 36.36
C ASP A 143 3.70 -19.35 36.86
N ILE A 144 2.86 -19.02 37.85
CA ILE A 144 2.70 -17.64 38.32
C ILE A 144 3.92 -17.12 39.09
N GLU A 145 4.61 -17.98 39.84
CA GLU A 145 5.78 -17.60 40.63
C GLU A 145 7.02 -17.44 39.74
N ILE A 146 7.15 -18.28 38.71
CA ILE A 146 8.15 -18.09 37.65
C ILE A 146 7.88 -16.78 36.93
N PHE A 147 6.63 -16.54 36.51
CA PHE A 147 6.25 -15.30 35.83
C PHE A 147 6.56 -14.05 36.66
N LYS A 148 6.31 -14.09 37.97
CA LYS A 148 6.63 -12.99 38.88
C LYS A 148 8.13 -12.69 38.94
N LYS A 149 8.97 -13.73 39.07
CA LYS A 149 10.44 -13.59 39.05
C LYS A 149 10.93 -13.03 37.72
N ASP A 150 10.35 -13.51 36.63
CA ASP A 150 10.65 -13.07 35.27
C ASP A 150 10.29 -11.59 35.06
N MET A 151 9.11 -11.16 35.50
CA MET A 151 8.69 -9.75 35.42
C MET A 151 9.56 -8.84 36.30
N GLN A 152 9.95 -9.30 37.49
CA GLN A 152 10.89 -8.59 38.34
C GLN A 152 12.22 -8.40 37.62
N ARG A 153 12.83 -9.48 37.13
CA ARG A 153 14.12 -9.43 36.44
C ARG A 153 14.07 -8.57 35.19
N LEU A 154 13.00 -8.68 34.41
CA LEU A 154 12.80 -7.86 33.21
C LEU A 154 12.68 -6.38 33.59
N SER A 155 11.99 -6.04 34.68
CA SER A 155 11.87 -4.67 35.17
C SER A 155 13.22 -4.12 35.65
N GLU A 156 14.01 -4.92 36.36
CA GLU A 156 15.36 -4.53 36.79
C GLU A 156 16.28 -4.22 35.60
N ILE A 157 16.37 -5.14 34.63
CA ILE A 157 17.29 -4.95 33.49
C ILE A 157 16.84 -3.82 32.57
N SER A 158 15.53 -3.66 32.33
CA SER A 158 14.97 -2.58 31.50
C SER A 158 14.79 -1.26 32.24
N LYS A 159 15.05 -1.24 33.56
CA LYS A 159 14.71 -0.12 34.47
C LYS A 159 13.24 0.29 34.36
N GLY A 160 12.35 -0.68 34.14
CA GLY A 160 10.91 -0.50 33.98
C GLY A 160 10.48 0.16 32.66
N ILE A 161 11.39 0.34 31.70
CA ILE A 161 11.09 1.00 30.41
C ILE A 161 10.69 -0.06 29.38
N VAL A 162 9.40 -0.37 29.33
CA VAL A 162 8.78 -1.20 28.27
C VAL A 162 7.52 -0.48 27.81
N GLY A 163 7.28 -0.43 26.49
CA GLY A 163 6.13 0.29 25.94
C GLY A 163 4.81 -0.40 26.27
N THR A 164 4.60 -1.58 25.69
CA THR A 164 3.34 -2.32 25.77
C THR A 164 3.57 -3.79 26.03
N PHE A 165 2.86 -4.33 27.01
CA PHE A 165 2.70 -5.77 27.17
C PHE A 165 1.40 -6.23 26.51
N ARG A 166 1.51 -7.21 25.61
CA ARG A 166 0.38 -7.93 25.04
C ARG A 166 0.26 -9.27 25.75
N LEU A 167 -0.62 -9.30 26.75
CA LEU A 167 -0.97 -10.52 27.44
C LEU A 167 -1.95 -11.30 26.57
N MET A 168 -1.47 -12.41 26.01
CA MET A 168 -2.09 -13.12 24.92
C MET A 168 -1.88 -14.64 25.04
N GLY A 169 -1.79 -15.35 23.92
CA GLY A 169 -1.63 -16.80 23.88
C GLY A 169 -2.49 -17.38 22.79
N GLY A 170 -2.88 -18.65 22.97
CA GLY A 170 -4.00 -19.21 22.23
C GLY A 170 -5.29 -18.47 22.57
N GLU A 171 -5.79 -18.62 23.79
CA GLU A 171 -6.81 -17.73 24.36
C GLU A 171 -6.48 -17.47 25.84
N PRO A 172 -6.04 -16.25 26.22
CA PRO A 172 -5.59 -15.95 27.58
C PRO A 172 -6.66 -16.17 28.65
N LEU A 173 -7.94 -16.00 28.32
CA LEU A 173 -9.05 -16.20 29.26
C LEU A 173 -9.36 -17.68 29.57
N LEU A 174 -8.65 -18.62 28.94
CA LEU A 174 -8.67 -20.03 29.36
C LEU A 174 -7.83 -20.26 30.62
N ASN A 175 -6.91 -19.35 30.96
CA ASN A 175 -6.12 -19.43 32.17
C ASN A 175 -6.93 -18.93 33.38
N PRO A 176 -7.25 -19.79 34.36
CA PRO A 176 -8.04 -19.39 35.53
C PRO A 176 -7.34 -18.34 36.40
N ASN A 177 -6.02 -18.21 36.30
CA ASN A 177 -5.22 -17.24 37.04
C ASN A 177 -4.94 -15.96 36.24
N CYS A 178 -5.60 -15.74 35.10
CA CYS A 178 -5.31 -14.61 34.18
C CYS A 178 -5.19 -13.25 34.89
N ILE A 179 -6.07 -12.95 35.85
CA ILE A 179 -6.07 -11.68 36.60
C ILE A 179 -4.79 -11.45 37.41
N GLN A 180 -4.14 -12.52 37.90
CA GLN A 180 -2.91 -12.42 38.68
C GLN A 180 -1.74 -11.96 37.80
N PHE A 181 -1.71 -12.37 36.53
CA PHE A 181 -0.72 -11.89 35.56
C PHE A 181 -0.90 -10.38 35.31
N PHE A 182 -2.13 -9.87 35.36
CA PHE A 182 -2.39 -8.43 35.19
C PHE A 182 -1.80 -7.65 36.39
N ASP A 183 -2.09 -8.12 37.61
CA ASP A 183 -1.60 -7.51 38.84
C ASP A 183 -0.06 -7.52 38.89
N ILE A 184 0.59 -8.64 38.56
CA ILE A 184 2.05 -8.77 38.52
C ILE A 184 2.66 -7.84 37.47
N THR A 185 2.13 -7.85 36.24
CA THR A 185 2.66 -7.02 35.15
C THR A 185 2.55 -5.54 35.51
N ARG A 186 1.40 -5.10 36.04
CA ARG A 186 1.19 -3.71 36.46
C ARG A 186 2.11 -3.31 37.61
N TYR A 187 2.33 -4.20 38.58
CA TYR A 187 3.19 -3.95 39.73
C TYR A 187 4.63 -3.62 39.30
N PHE A 188 5.21 -4.43 38.41
CA PHE A 188 6.58 -4.24 37.95
C PHE A 188 6.72 -3.19 36.83
N PHE A 189 5.64 -2.91 36.10
CA PHE A 189 5.61 -1.97 34.97
C PHE A 189 4.45 -0.97 35.10
N PRO A 190 4.51 -0.03 36.08
CA PRO A 190 3.40 0.88 36.37
C PRO A 190 3.10 1.88 35.25
N LYS A 191 4.05 2.09 34.31
CA LYS A 191 3.92 3.04 33.19
C LYS A 191 3.61 2.39 31.85
N SER A 192 3.74 1.07 31.73
CA SER A 192 3.51 0.37 30.46
C SER A 192 2.02 0.26 30.16
N ALA A 193 1.68 0.28 28.87
CA ALA A 193 0.36 -0.16 28.43
C ALA A 193 0.28 -1.68 28.60
N ILE A 194 -0.89 -2.19 29.00
CA ILE A 194 -1.12 -3.63 29.14
C ILE A 194 -2.39 -3.98 28.36
N TRP A 195 -2.24 -4.81 27.35
CA TRP A 195 -3.30 -5.21 26.44
C TRP A 195 -3.66 -6.66 26.70
N LEU A 196 -4.95 -6.94 26.89
CA LEU A 196 -5.49 -8.29 26.80
C LEU A 196 -5.86 -8.55 25.35
N VAL A 197 -5.09 -9.39 24.67
CA VAL A 197 -5.38 -9.79 23.28
C VAL A 197 -6.17 -11.10 23.31
N THR A 198 -7.44 -11.03 22.90
CA THR A 198 -8.39 -12.15 23.02
C THR A 198 -9.21 -12.34 21.73
N ASN A 199 -9.79 -13.52 21.55
CA ASN A 199 -10.80 -13.73 20.52
C ASN A 199 -12.21 -13.26 20.91
N GLY A 200 -12.42 -12.91 22.19
CA GLY A 200 -13.66 -12.31 22.69
C GLY A 200 -14.77 -13.29 23.11
N ILE A 201 -14.65 -14.60 22.84
CA ILE A 201 -15.68 -15.63 23.11
C ILE A 201 -15.96 -15.81 24.61
N LEU A 202 -15.00 -15.45 25.46
CA LEU A 202 -15.05 -15.67 26.91
C LEU A 202 -15.25 -14.37 27.70
N LEU A 203 -15.29 -13.20 27.05
CA LEU A 203 -15.39 -11.91 27.73
C LEU A 203 -16.75 -11.74 28.43
N ASP A 204 -17.84 -12.09 27.75
CA ASP A 204 -19.21 -11.99 28.29
C ASP A 204 -19.50 -13.02 29.41
N LYS A 205 -18.58 -13.95 29.65
CA LYS A 205 -18.65 -14.97 30.71
C LYS A 205 -17.82 -14.63 31.94
N GLN A 206 -17.06 -13.54 31.90
CA GLN A 206 -16.22 -13.14 33.03
C GLN A 206 -17.05 -12.55 34.17
N ASN A 207 -16.63 -12.84 35.41
CA ASN A 207 -17.24 -12.32 36.63
C ASN A 207 -16.76 -10.89 36.96
N GLU A 208 -17.30 -10.29 38.02
CA GLU A 208 -16.93 -8.93 38.45
C GLU A 208 -15.46 -8.82 38.84
N ASP A 209 -14.85 -9.85 39.41
CA ASP A 209 -13.43 -9.84 39.80
C ASP A 209 -12.50 -9.58 38.61
N PHE A 210 -12.82 -10.17 37.46
CA PHE A 210 -12.11 -9.91 36.21
C PHE A 210 -12.19 -8.44 35.80
N TRP A 211 -13.40 -7.87 35.74
CA TRP A 211 -13.61 -6.50 35.31
C TRP A 211 -12.98 -5.49 36.29
N ASN A 212 -13.12 -5.73 37.60
CA ASN A 212 -12.44 -4.97 38.64
C ASN A 212 -10.91 -5.05 38.52
N SER A 213 -10.36 -6.22 38.20
CA SER A 213 -8.92 -6.38 37.94
C SER A 213 -8.48 -5.61 36.71
N CYS A 214 -9.24 -5.67 35.61
CA CYS A 214 -8.94 -4.90 34.41
C CYS A 214 -8.91 -3.39 34.66
N GLN A 215 -9.90 -2.86 35.38
CA GLN A 215 -9.97 -1.46 35.77
C GLN A 215 -8.78 -1.07 36.67
N ARG A 216 -8.54 -1.82 37.76
CA ARG A 216 -7.45 -1.59 38.70
C ARG A 216 -6.08 -1.56 37.99
N ASN A 217 -5.88 -2.49 37.06
CA ASN A 217 -4.61 -2.62 36.32
C ASN A 217 -4.52 -1.74 35.07
N LYS A 218 -5.54 -0.90 34.80
CA LYS A 218 -5.61 -0.03 33.61
C LYS A 218 -5.37 -0.82 32.32
N MET A 219 -6.05 -1.97 32.22
CA MET A 219 -5.97 -2.85 31.07
C MET A 219 -6.66 -2.21 29.85
N GLN A 220 -6.23 -2.61 28.66
CA GLN A 220 -6.96 -2.38 27.41
C GLN A 220 -7.37 -3.72 26.83
N ILE A 221 -8.64 -3.88 26.47
CA ILE A 221 -9.12 -5.10 25.82
C ILE A 221 -8.98 -4.91 24.31
N ARG A 222 -8.16 -5.75 23.68
CA ARG A 222 -7.79 -5.68 22.26
C ARG A 222 -8.25 -6.94 21.53
N PRO A 223 -9.55 -7.07 21.20
CA PRO A 223 -10.06 -8.26 20.57
C PRO A 223 -9.67 -8.33 19.08
N THR A 224 -9.38 -9.54 18.61
CA THR A 224 -9.37 -9.84 17.17
C THR A 224 -10.80 -10.16 16.73
N LYS A 225 -11.30 -9.51 15.68
CA LYS A 225 -12.65 -9.75 15.17
C LYS A 225 -12.66 -11.00 14.27
N TYR A 226 -13.29 -12.07 14.73
CA TYR A 226 -13.51 -13.30 13.95
C TYR A 226 -14.92 -13.30 13.34
N PRO A 227 -15.16 -14.04 12.23
CA PRO A 227 -16.49 -14.19 11.63
C PRO A 227 -17.38 -15.16 12.43
N ILE A 228 -17.57 -14.88 13.72
CA ILE A 228 -18.33 -15.69 14.67
C ILE A 228 -19.23 -14.79 15.52
N LYS A 229 -20.31 -15.36 16.06
CA LYS A 229 -21.24 -14.63 16.92
C LYS A 229 -20.62 -14.39 18.30
N ILE A 230 -20.39 -13.12 18.64
CA ILE A 230 -19.95 -12.65 19.95
C ILE A 230 -20.90 -11.52 20.37
N ASN A 231 -21.27 -11.47 21.65
CA ASN A 231 -22.13 -10.41 22.19
C ASN A 231 -21.34 -9.12 22.44
N TRP A 232 -20.98 -8.43 21.36
CA TRP A 232 -20.17 -7.20 21.45
C TRP A 232 -20.88 -6.06 22.17
N ASP A 233 -22.21 -5.97 22.08
CA ASP A 233 -22.98 -4.94 22.78
C ASP A 233 -22.82 -5.09 24.30
N LEU A 234 -23.02 -6.30 24.84
CA LEU A 234 -22.81 -6.57 26.26
C LEU A 234 -21.35 -6.33 26.70
N ILE A 235 -20.38 -6.74 25.88
CA ILE A 235 -18.96 -6.53 26.17
C ILE A 235 -18.64 -5.03 26.20
N LYS A 236 -19.21 -4.26 25.26
CA LYS A 236 -19.04 -2.81 25.20
C LYS A 236 -19.66 -2.14 26.42
N ASP A 237 -20.89 -2.52 26.80
CA ASP A 237 -21.56 -2.00 28.00
C ASP A 237 -20.73 -2.28 29.26
N LYS A 238 -20.12 -3.48 29.37
CA LYS A 238 -19.19 -3.82 30.46
C LYS A 238 -17.91 -2.97 30.40
N CYS A 239 -17.32 -2.79 29.23
CA CYS A 239 -16.13 -1.96 29.08
C CYS A 239 -16.41 -0.49 29.48
N ASP A 240 -17.55 0.05 29.05
CA ASP A 240 -17.98 1.40 29.39
C ASP A 240 -18.29 1.53 30.89
N GLN A 241 -18.96 0.53 31.50
CA GLN A 241 -19.25 0.49 32.94
C GLN A 241 -17.99 0.54 33.80
N TYR A 242 -16.92 -0.13 33.38
CA TYR A 242 -15.67 -0.26 34.14
C TYR A 242 -14.55 0.68 33.65
N ASP A 243 -14.83 1.57 32.70
CA ASP A 243 -13.86 2.49 32.07
C ASP A 243 -12.63 1.75 31.49
N ILE A 244 -12.89 0.67 30.74
CA ILE A 244 -11.87 -0.17 30.10
C ILE A 244 -11.88 0.09 28.60
N PRO A 245 -10.77 0.56 28.00
CA PRO A 245 -10.70 0.75 26.55
C PRO A 245 -10.89 -0.57 25.79
N LEU A 246 -11.96 -0.65 24.99
CA LEU A 246 -12.21 -1.71 24.02
C LEU A 246 -11.77 -1.26 22.63
N ILE A 247 -10.65 -1.78 22.12
CA ILE A 247 -10.09 -1.31 20.85
C ILE A 247 -9.78 -2.50 19.93
N PHE A 248 -10.57 -2.64 18.87
CA PHE A 248 -10.38 -3.65 17.86
C PHE A 248 -9.12 -3.39 17.02
N PHE A 249 -8.42 -4.46 16.63
CA PHE A 249 -7.44 -4.37 15.56
C PHE A 249 -8.15 -3.94 14.25
N ASN A 250 -7.49 -3.11 13.43
CA ASN A 250 -8.04 -2.56 12.17
C ASN A 250 -9.41 -1.87 12.34
N ASN A 251 -9.63 -1.17 13.45
CA ASN A 251 -10.87 -0.45 13.76
C ASN A 251 -12.15 -1.32 13.74
N GLY A 252 -12.01 -2.65 13.77
CA GLY A 252 -13.14 -3.59 13.70
C GLY A 252 -13.80 -3.70 12.33
N GLU A 253 -13.22 -3.09 11.29
CA GLU A 253 -13.72 -3.15 9.91
C GLU A 253 -13.37 -4.49 9.24
N LEU A 254 -12.17 -5.00 9.53
CA LEU A 254 -11.67 -6.23 8.93
C LEU A 254 -11.86 -7.41 9.87
N GLU A 255 -12.55 -8.43 9.36
CA GLU A 255 -12.54 -9.76 9.98
C GLU A 255 -11.18 -10.42 9.78
N LYS A 256 -10.80 -11.28 10.73
CA LYS A 256 -9.59 -12.08 10.61
C LYS A 256 -9.64 -12.90 9.32
N THR A 257 -8.49 -13.00 8.68
CA THR A 257 -8.27 -13.87 7.53
C THR A 257 -7.27 -14.97 7.87
N SER A 258 -7.24 -16.02 7.04
CA SER A 258 -6.31 -17.12 7.22
C SER A 258 -5.00 -16.80 6.48
N TRP A 259 -3.89 -17.11 7.14
CA TRP A 259 -2.55 -16.96 6.59
C TRP A 259 -1.86 -18.32 6.55
N LYS A 260 -0.99 -18.52 5.57
CA LYS A 260 -0.05 -19.64 5.53
C LYS A 260 1.34 -19.10 5.81
N PHE A 261 1.94 -19.54 6.91
CA PHE A 261 3.33 -19.23 7.26
C PHE A 261 4.20 -20.45 6.95
N SER A 262 4.61 -20.56 5.69
CA SER A 262 5.41 -21.69 5.22
C SER A 262 6.79 -21.75 5.90
N LEU A 263 7.11 -22.93 6.41
CA LEU A 263 8.38 -23.33 7.02
C LEU A 263 9.01 -24.45 6.18
N ASP A 264 10.32 -24.39 6.02
CA ASP A 264 11.13 -25.35 5.29
C ASP A 264 12.02 -26.14 6.28
N PRO A 265 11.68 -27.40 6.62
CA PRO A 265 12.45 -28.21 7.56
C PRO A 265 13.89 -28.46 7.15
N SER A 266 14.24 -28.28 5.87
CA SER A 266 15.63 -28.45 5.41
C SER A 266 16.57 -27.37 5.96
N GLY A 267 16.02 -26.24 6.42
CA GLY A 267 16.82 -25.15 6.98
C GLY A 267 17.70 -24.43 5.97
N ASN A 268 17.35 -24.50 4.68
CA ASN A 268 18.14 -23.92 3.58
C ASN A 268 17.75 -22.47 3.22
N CYS A 269 16.84 -21.83 3.96
CA CYS A 269 16.54 -20.43 3.70
C CYS A 269 17.72 -19.55 4.13
N ASP A 270 17.99 -18.49 3.36
CA ASP A 270 18.87 -17.42 3.80
C ASP A 270 18.26 -16.74 5.03
N ASN A 271 18.92 -16.93 6.18
CA ASN A 271 18.45 -16.41 7.46
C ASN A 271 18.40 -14.88 7.49
N TYR A 272 19.33 -14.19 6.83
CA TYR A 272 19.36 -12.74 6.71
C TYR A 272 18.16 -12.27 5.90
N HIS A 273 17.95 -12.83 4.71
CA HIS A 273 16.81 -12.48 3.86
C HIS A 273 15.47 -12.78 4.54
N SER A 274 15.37 -13.93 5.21
CA SER A 274 14.17 -14.30 5.98
C SER A 274 13.92 -13.34 7.13
N PHE A 275 14.95 -12.89 7.85
CA PHE A 275 14.80 -11.91 8.92
C PHE A 275 14.39 -10.52 8.38
N THR A 276 15.11 -9.99 7.40
CA THR A 276 14.91 -8.62 6.92
C THR A 276 13.57 -8.40 6.22
N ASN A 277 13.02 -9.44 5.58
CA ASN A 277 11.71 -9.38 4.93
C ASN A 277 10.54 -9.85 5.82
N CYS A 278 10.82 -10.32 7.04
CA CYS A 278 9.77 -10.81 7.95
C CYS A 278 9.02 -9.64 8.60
N SER A 279 7.70 -9.65 8.54
CA SER A 279 6.86 -8.65 9.22
C SER A 279 6.90 -8.76 10.76
N MET A 280 7.22 -9.93 11.32
CA MET A 280 7.15 -10.19 12.78
C MET A 280 8.46 -9.92 13.53
N ALA A 281 9.62 -10.23 12.95
CA ALA A 281 10.91 -10.17 13.66
C ALA A 281 11.21 -8.76 14.20
N ASN A 282 11.63 -8.63 15.46
CA ASN A 282 11.88 -7.33 16.12
C ASN A 282 10.62 -6.41 16.24
N HIS A 283 9.41 -6.92 15.99
CA HIS A 283 8.14 -6.19 16.15
C HIS A 283 7.11 -6.96 16.99
N CYS A 284 7.13 -8.29 16.91
CA CYS A 284 6.31 -9.21 17.69
C CYS A 284 7.20 -9.99 18.67
N VAL A 285 8.01 -9.26 19.46
CA VAL A 285 8.96 -9.85 20.41
C VAL A 285 8.19 -10.71 21.41
N GLN A 286 8.58 -11.97 21.55
CA GLN A 286 7.96 -12.87 22.52
C GLN A 286 8.79 -12.93 23.79
N PHE A 287 8.11 -13.00 24.93
CA PHE A 287 8.74 -13.28 26.21
C PHE A 287 8.15 -14.56 26.81
N LYS A 288 9.03 -15.53 27.11
CA LYS A 288 8.66 -16.85 27.60
C LYS A 288 9.80 -17.45 28.43
N ASP A 289 9.51 -17.88 29.66
CA ASP A 289 10.43 -18.58 30.56
C ASP A 289 11.80 -17.89 30.69
N GLY A 290 11.80 -16.61 31.05
CA GLY A 290 13.01 -15.80 31.18
C GLY A 290 13.73 -15.46 29.86
N LYS A 291 13.14 -15.76 28.71
CA LYS A 291 13.79 -15.57 27.40
C LYS A 291 13.02 -14.64 26.50
N LEU A 292 13.74 -13.76 25.80
CA LEU A 292 13.20 -12.92 24.74
C LEU A 292 13.57 -13.49 23.37
N PHE A 293 12.56 -13.64 22.52
CA PHE A 293 12.70 -14.12 21.14
C PHE A 293 12.32 -13.00 20.16
N THR A 294 12.97 -12.98 18.99
CA THR A 294 12.70 -11.98 17.96
C THR A 294 11.28 -12.04 17.39
N CYS A 295 10.64 -13.22 17.42
CA CYS A 295 9.29 -13.45 16.90
C CYS A 295 8.61 -14.70 17.51
N THR A 296 7.38 -14.96 17.08
CA THR A 296 6.51 -16.07 17.55
C THR A 296 7.05 -17.47 17.27
N PHE A 297 7.73 -17.68 16.13
CA PHE A 297 8.08 -19.03 15.69
C PHE A 297 9.05 -19.77 16.63
N PRO A 298 10.28 -19.28 16.89
CA PRO A 298 11.21 -19.98 17.77
C PRO A 298 10.69 -20.11 19.21
N ALA A 299 9.81 -19.20 19.65
CA ALA A 299 9.21 -19.25 20.99
C ALA A 299 8.19 -20.39 21.16
N HIS A 300 7.51 -20.80 20.09
CA HIS A 300 6.32 -21.68 20.17
C HIS A 300 6.33 -22.89 19.22
N VAL A 301 7.35 -23.03 18.36
CA VAL A 301 7.48 -24.17 17.44
C VAL A 301 7.55 -25.52 18.16
N GLN A 302 7.87 -25.54 19.45
CA GLN A 302 7.83 -26.74 20.29
C GLN A 302 6.49 -27.49 20.18
N HIS A 303 5.38 -26.77 20.01
CA HIS A 303 4.04 -27.38 19.83
C HIS A 303 3.93 -28.13 18.50
N PHE A 304 4.51 -27.57 17.43
CA PHE A 304 4.62 -28.27 16.14
C PHE A 304 5.50 -29.51 16.28
N ASN A 305 6.68 -29.36 16.90
CA ASN A 305 7.64 -30.45 17.05
C ASN A 305 7.09 -31.60 17.90
N LYS A 306 6.40 -31.28 19.01
CA LYS A 306 5.76 -32.27 19.89
C LYS A 306 4.72 -33.09 19.14
N LYS A 307 3.92 -32.45 18.27
CA LYS A 307 2.83 -33.11 17.55
C LYS A 307 3.28 -33.89 16.31
N TYR A 308 4.18 -33.34 15.51
CA TYR A 308 4.53 -33.90 14.21
C TYR A 308 5.93 -34.52 14.17
N GLY A 309 6.74 -34.38 15.23
CA GLY A 309 8.14 -34.80 15.28
C GLY A 309 9.10 -33.60 15.23
N ASN A 310 10.33 -33.78 15.71
CA ASN A 310 11.33 -32.71 15.87
C ASN A 310 11.90 -32.20 14.54
N HIS A 311 11.11 -31.40 13.80
CA HIS A 311 11.46 -30.87 12.48
C HIS A 311 12.30 -29.59 12.54
N PHE A 312 12.16 -28.81 13.62
CA PHE A 312 12.75 -27.48 13.72
C PHE A 312 13.56 -27.35 15.01
N GLU A 313 14.86 -27.13 14.88
CA GLU A 313 15.74 -26.93 16.02
C GLU A 313 15.69 -25.48 16.50
N VAL A 314 15.48 -25.29 17.81
CA VAL A 314 15.67 -23.99 18.48
C VAL A 314 16.93 -24.11 19.33
N CYS A 315 17.89 -23.24 19.11
CA CYS A 315 19.18 -23.24 19.79
C CYS A 315 19.34 -22.02 20.71
N GLU A 316 20.44 -21.97 21.48
CA GLU A 316 20.72 -20.89 22.43
C GLU A 316 20.92 -19.52 21.79
N PHE A 317 21.14 -19.46 20.47
CA PHE A 317 21.28 -18.21 19.72
C PHE A 317 19.94 -17.66 19.18
N ASP A 318 18.84 -18.39 19.37
CA ASP A 318 17.50 -17.98 18.92
C ASP A 318 16.74 -17.13 19.95
N PHE A 319 17.30 -16.98 21.15
CA PHE A 319 16.78 -16.13 22.21
C PHE A 319 17.90 -15.48 23.01
N ILE A 320 17.53 -14.45 23.76
CA ILE A 320 18.37 -13.90 24.83
C ILE A 320 17.72 -14.17 26.18
N ASP A 321 18.50 -14.74 27.10
CA ASP A 321 18.10 -15.02 28.48
C ASP A 321 18.30 -13.77 29.34
N ILE A 322 17.22 -13.24 29.93
CA ILE A 322 17.27 -11.99 30.70
C ILE A 322 18.09 -12.13 31.98
N TYR A 323 18.31 -13.34 32.48
CA TYR A 323 19.14 -13.61 33.64
C TYR A 323 20.64 -13.62 33.29
N LYS A 324 20.97 -13.84 32.01
CA LYS A 324 22.36 -13.85 31.51
C LYS A 324 22.75 -12.56 30.78
N ALA A 325 21.77 -11.83 30.27
CA ALA A 325 22.01 -10.55 29.60
C ALA A 325 22.72 -9.57 30.56
N LYS A 326 23.79 -8.97 30.06
CA LYS A 326 24.63 -7.98 30.73
C LYS A 326 23.82 -6.72 31.05
N ASP A 327 23.09 -6.21 30.06
CA ASP A 327 22.34 -4.97 30.16
C ASP A 327 21.19 -4.94 29.16
N TYR A 328 20.38 -3.88 29.22
CA TYR A 328 19.24 -3.74 28.34
C TYR A 328 19.63 -3.53 26.88
N GLN A 329 20.79 -2.91 26.62
CA GLN A 329 21.24 -2.67 25.25
C GLN A 329 21.55 -3.98 24.56
N GLU A 330 22.19 -4.93 25.25
CA GLU A 330 22.43 -6.27 24.70
C GLU A 330 21.14 -6.95 24.22
N ILE A 331 20.05 -6.83 24.99
CA ILE A 331 18.72 -7.32 24.57
C ILE A 331 18.26 -6.65 23.29
N LEU A 332 18.33 -5.32 23.22
CA LEU A 332 17.86 -4.54 22.07
C LEU A 332 18.70 -4.82 20.82
N PHE A 333 20.02 -4.99 20.97
CA PHE A 333 20.93 -5.43 19.90
C PHE A 333 20.67 -6.87 19.45
N PHE A 334 20.38 -7.78 20.38
CA PHE A 334 20.04 -9.15 20.04
C PHE A 334 18.77 -9.23 19.19
N LEU A 335 17.76 -8.41 19.52
CA LEU A 335 16.48 -8.46 18.82
C LEU A 335 16.53 -7.89 17.40
N SER A 336 17.53 -7.04 17.10
CA SER A 336 17.69 -6.39 15.79
C SER A 336 18.60 -7.15 14.82
N LYS A 337 18.89 -8.43 15.06
CA LYS A 337 19.70 -9.27 14.16
C LYS A 337 19.00 -10.57 13.77
N PRO A 338 19.33 -11.14 12.59
CA PRO A 338 18.91 -12.49 12.24
C PRO A 338 19.35 -13.53 13.26
N ILE A 339 18.52 -14.56 13.44
CA ILE A 339 18.79 -15.71 14.32
C ILE A 339 18.86 -17.01 13.50
N PRO A 340 19.52 -18.07 13.99
CA PRO A 340 19.60 -19.35 13.27
C PRO A 340 18.26 -19.92 12.82
N PHE A 341 17.21 -19.79 13.64
CA PHE A 341 15.86 -20.28 13.32
C PHE A 341 15.28 -19.69 12.03
N CYS A 342 15.70 -18.48 11.63
CA CYS A 342 15.25 -17.84 10.39
C CYS A 342 15.53 -18.69 9.14
N ARG A 343 16.48 -19.63 9.21
CA ARG A 343 16.78 -20.60 8.15
C ARG A 343 15.62 -21.54 7.79
N TYR A 344 14.68 -21.71 8.71
CA TYR A 344 13.46 -22.49 8.50
C TYR A 344 12.30 -21.66 7.96
N CYS A 345 12.36 -20.33 8.03
CA CYS A 345 11.25 -19.46 7.66
C CYS A 345 11.28 -19.14 6.16
N LYS A 346 10.37 -19.71 5.35
CA LYS A 346 10.24 -19.39 3.92
C LYS A 346 9.36 -18.15 3.71
N VAL A 347 9.83 -17.00 4.22
CA VAL A 347 9.06 -15.74 4.28
C VAL A 347 8.55 -15.28 2.91
N SER A 348 9.29 -15.57 1.83
CA SER A 348 8.88 -15.26 0.46
C SER A 348 7.60 -15.97 0.00
N GLN A 349 7.15 -17.01 0.72
CA GLN A 349 5.91 -17.75 0.45
C GLN A 349 4.84 -17.50 1.51
N TRP A 350 5.09 -16.62 2.48
CA TRP A 350 4.08 -16.25 3.46
C TRP A 350 3.03 -15.39 2.78
N ALA A 351 1.76 -15.79 2.92
CA ALA A 351 0.67 -15.11 2.24
C ALA A 351 -0.65 -15.29 2.99
N GLU A 352 -1.52 -14.31 2.79
CA GLU A 352 -2.93 -14.43 3.07
C GLU A 352 -3.57 -15.41 2.07
N ILE A 353 -4.33 -16.39 2.57
CA ILE A 353 -4.98 -17.42 1.76
C ILE A 353 -6.50 -17.21 1.64
N GLY A 354 -7.02 -16.10 2.15
CA GLY A 354 -8.43 -15.71 2.09
C GLY A 354 -9.14 -15.76 3.45
N LYS A 355 -10.47 -15.92 3.42
CA LYS A 355 -11.33 -15.86 4.61
C LYS A 355 -10.85 -16.81 5.71
N TRP A 356 -11.08 -16.42 6.97
CA TRP A 356 -10.77 -17.28 8.11
C TRP A 356 -11.47 -18.63 7.98
N ARG A 357 -10.70 -19.69 8.17
CA ARG A 357 -11.20 -21.07 8.20
C ARG A 357 -10.55 -21.86 9.32
N SER A 358 -11.26 -22.89 9.76
CA SER A 358 -10.76 -23.85 10.72
C SER A 358 -9.61 -24.68 10.14
N SER A 359 -8.64 -24.98 10.98
CA SER A 359 -7.52 -25.87 10.76
C SER A 359 -7.98 -27.33 10.78
N ASN A 360 -7.45 -28.13 9.86
CA ASN A 360 -7.54 -29.59 9.93
C ASN A 360 -6.42 -30.18 10.80
N LYS A 361 -5.57 -29.33 11.38
CA LYS A 361 -4.43 -29.68 12.22
C LYS A 361 -3.49 -30.64 11.50
N THR A 362 -3.18 -30.35 10.24
CA THR A 362 -2.20 -31.10 9.46
C THR A 362 -0.87 -30.36 9.39
N LYS A 363 0.25 -31.09 9.27
CA LYS A 363 1.59 -30.48 9.12
C LYS A 363 1.70 -29.57 7.89
N HIS A 364 0.97 -29.88 6.81
CA HIS A 364 0.99 -29.12 5.55
C HIS A 364 0.41 -27.71 5.64
N GLU A 365 -0.25 -27.36 6.75
CA GLU A 365 -0.65 -25.97 7.02
C GLU A 365 0.56 -25.07 7.29
N TYR A 366 1.69 -25.66 7.68
CA TYR A 366 2.93 -24.96 7.99
C TYR A 366 4.07 -25.30 7.05
N LEU A 367 4.08 -26.49 6.44
CA LEU A 367 5.17 -26.87 5.55
C LEU A 367 4.96 -26.30 4.13
N ILE A 368 6.08 -26.06 3.44
CA ILE A 368 6.11 -25.75 2.00
C ILE A 368 5.35 -26.78 1.18
#